data_AF-A0A2A4G4P2-F1
#
_entry.id   AF-A0A2A4G4P2-F1
#
_cell.length_a   1.000
_cell.length_b   1.000
_cell.length_c   1.000
_cell.angle_alpha   90.00
_cell.angle_beta   90.00
_cell.angle_gamma   90.00
#
_symmetry.space_group_name_H-M   'P 1'
#
loop_
_entity.id
_entity.type
_entity.pdbx_description
1 polymer ?
#
loop_
_entity_poly.entity_id
_entity_poly.type
_entity_poly.pdbx_seq_one_letter_code
_entity_poly.pdbx_strand_id
1 'polypeptide(L)'
;MESVKLSLHKIIGVVILLSSSIAMAQIPILSTDVGGYNSATEGDLYRTTDSNEYYIGLENGSLLPFASSVGVQTKTTNYTLQSTDNRSVLTFNSATPVTLTIPAGLPIGFNISVYQLGIGQVQIVGSGGVTIRHRLSRTKTAGQDAGVGIVATASNSYHLTGDLSN
;
A
#
# COMPACT_ATOMS: atom_id res chain seq x y z
N MET A 1 29.34 -54.27 -14.06
CA MET A 1 28.96 -52.86 -13.87
C MET A 1 27.44 -52.84 -13.74
N GLU A 2 26.96 -52.87 -12.50
CA GLU A 2 25.54 -53.08 -12.18
C GLU A 2 24.77 -51.76 -12.39
N SER A 3 23.78 -51.77 -13.28
CA SER A 3 23.02 -50.58 -13.64
C SER A 3 21.96 -50.32 -12.58
N VAL A 4 22.08 -49.21 -11.84
CA VAL A 4 21.13 -48.79 -10.80
C VAL A 4 19.79 -48.46 -11.46
N LYS A 5 18.88 -49.44 -11.57
CA LYS A 5 17.50 -49.21 -12.02
C LYS A 5 16.74 -48.45 -10.92
N LEU A 6 16.64 -47.13 -11.07
CA LEU A 6 15.66 -46.34 -10.30
C LEU A 6 14.26 -46.78 -10.75
N SER A 7 13.48 -47.36 -9.83
CA SER A 7 12.09 -47.75 -10.09
C SER A 7 11.27 -46.54 -10.54
N LEU A 8 10.41 -46.73 -11.55
CA LEU A 8 9.52 -45.69 -12.11
C LEU A 8 8.68 -44.99 -11.02
N HIS A 9 8.32 -45.71 -9.95
CA HIS A 9 7.61 -45.16 -8.79
C HIS A 9 8.45 -44.16 -7.98
N LYS A 10 9.78 -44.35 -7.90
CA LYS A 10 10.71 -43.42 -7.25
C LYS A 10 10.94 -42.17 -8.09
N ILE A 11 10.96 -42.32 -9.43
CA ILE A 11 11.07 -41.19 -10.37
C ILE A 11 9.78 -40.35 -10.37
N ILE A 12 8.60 -41.00 -10.39
CA ILE A 12 7.30 -40.35 -10.32
C ILE A 12 7.13 -39.60 -8.98
N GLY A 13 7.55 -40.19 -7.85
CA GLY A 13 7.50 -39.51 -6.55
C GLY A 13 8.38 -38.25 -6.48
N VAL A 14 9.61 -38.31 -7.02
CA VAL A 14 10.52 -37.15 -7.07
C VAL A 14 10.01 -36.07 -8.03
N VAL A 15 9.47 -36.44 -9.20
CA VAL A 15 8.90 -35.47 -10.17
C VAL A 15 7.63 -34.81 -9.65
N ILE A 16 6.77 -35.52 -8.89
CA ILE A 16 5.57 -34.95 -8.25
C ILE A 16 5.93 -34.00 -7.09
N LEU A 17 6.99 -34.30 -6.35
CA LEU A 17 7.57 -33.41 -5.32
C LEU A 17 8.23 -32.16 -5.93
N LEU A 18 8.85 -32.29 -7.12
CA LEU A 18 9.40 -31.14 -7.86
C LEU A 18 8.30 -30.30 -8.54
N SER A 19 7.17 -30.88 -8.97
CA SER A 19 6.08 -30.11 -9.59
C SER A 19 5.24 -29.33 -8.58
N SER A 20 5.25 -29.73 -7.31
CA SER A 20 4.58 -29.01 -6.21
C SER A 20 5.41 -27.84 -5.66
N SER A 21 6.69 -27.73 -6.03
CA SER A 21 7.61 -26.67 -5.56
C SER A 21 7.80 -25.49 -6.53
N ILE A 22 7.13 -25.47 -7.69
CA ILE A 22 7.27 -24.38 -8.69
C ILE A 22 6.14 -23.34 -8.55
N ALA A 23 5.12 -23.59 -7.74
CA ALA A 23 4.33 -22.50 -7.17
C ALA A 23 5.07 -22.07 -5.90
N MET A 24 5.67 -20.88 -5.89
CA MET A 24 6.33 -20.33 -4.70
C MET A 24 5.45 -20.61 -3.48
N ALA A 25 5.94 -21.40 -2.52
CA ALA A 25 5.19 -21.79 -1.32
C ALA A 25 5.01 -20.55 -0.45
N GLN A 26 4.02 -19.72 -0.78
CA GLN A 26 3.74 -18.52 -0.01
C GLN A 26 3.26 -18.94 1.38
N ILE A 27 3.89 -18.38 2.41
CA ILE A 27 3.49 -18.63 3.79
C ILE A 27 2.33 -17.68 4.11
N PRO A 28 1.12 -18.19 4.41
CA PRO A 28 -0.03 -17.35 4.70
C PRO A 28 0.12 -16.71 6.09
N ILE A 29 -0.14 -15.40 6.17
CA ILE A 29 -0.19 -14.62 7.42
C ILE A 29 -1.42 -13.70 7.41
N LEU A 30 -1.72 -13.04 8.52
CA LEU A 30 -2.68 -11.92 8.55
C LEU A 30 -1.92 -10.59 8.48
N SER A 31 -2.52 -9.57 7.87
CA SER A 31 -1.92 -8.22 7.81
C SER A 31 -1.62 -7.63 9.19
N THR A 32 -2.39 -8.00 10.21
CA THR A 32 -2.19 -7.59 11.61
C THR A 32 -0.89 -8.14 12.24
N ASP A 33 -0.36 -9.24 11.71
CA ASP A 33 0.82 -9.91 12.25
C ASP A 33 2.12 -9.30 11.71
N VAL A 34 2.06 -8.62 10.57
CA VAL A 34 3.23 -8.14 9.82
C VAL A 34 4.14 -7.27 10.68
N GLY A 35 3.58 -6.29 11.41
CA GLY A 35 4.37 -5.34 12.21
C GLY A 35 5.08 -5.95 13.42
N GLY A 36 4.65 -7.13 13.87
CA GLY A 36 5.25 -7.86 15.00
C GLY A 36 5.89 -9.19 14.61
N TYR A 37 5.95 -9.50 13.30
CA TYR A 37 6.43 -10.77 12.82
C TYR A 37 7.92 -10.92 13.12
N ASN A 38 8.30 -12.01 13.79
CA ASN A 38 9.66 -12.24 14.28
C ASN A 38 10.16 -13.68 14.01
N SER A 39 9.39 -14.46 13.26
CA SER A 39 9.67 -15.87 12.97
C SER A 39 9.80 -16.11 11.46
N ALA A 40 10.08 -15.06 10.69
CA ALA A 40 10.28 -15.19 9.26
C ALA A 40 11.60 -15.92 8.95
N THR A 41 11.58 -16.83 7.99
CA THR A 41 12.81 -17.38 7.41
C THR A 41 13.31 -16.42 6.35
N GLU A 42 14.62 -16.14 6.32
CA GLU A 42 15.21 -15.33 5.27
C GLU A 42 14.90 -15.89 3.87
N GLY A 43 14.41 -15.03 2.97
CA GLY A 43 14.14 -15.36 1.58
C GLY A 43 12.80 -16.04 1.29
N ASP A 44 12.08 -16.49 2.32
CA ASP A 44 10.73 -17.03 2.16
C ASP A 44 9.75 -15.93 1.74
N LEU A 45 8.82 -16.27 0.85
CA LEU A 45 7.75 -15.37 0.43
C LEU A 45 6.54 -15.55 1.35
N TYR A 46 6.13 -14.49 2.02
CA TYR A 46 4.92 -14.45 2.84
C TYR A 46 3.82 -13.70 2.08
N ARG A 47 2.56 -14.13 2.27
CA ARG A 47 1.40 -13.41 1.73
C ARG A 47 0.34 -13.23 2.81
N THR A 48 -0.13 -12.00 2.98
CA THR A 48 -1.29 -11.74 3.84
C THR A 48 -2.54 -12.29 3.17
N THR A 49 -3.32 -13.06 3.90
CA THR A 49 -4.54 -13.71 3.37
C THR A 49 -5.72 -12.75 3.24
N ASP A 50 -5.67 -11.64 3.96
CA ASP A 50 -6.68 -10.59 4.02
C ASP A 50 -6.38 -9.40 3.11
N SER A 51 -5.13 -8.92 3.05
CA SER A 51 -4.72 -7.80 2.17
C SER A 51 -4.06 -8.21 0.85
N ASN A 52 -3.77 -9.50 0.64
CA ASN A 52 -3.06 -10.02 -0.53
C ASN A 52 -1.71 -9.33 -0.79
N GLU A 53 -1.05 -8.88 0.26
CA GLU A 53 0.27 -8.25 0.21
C GLU A 53 1.36 -9.30 0.32
N TYR A 54 2.44 -9.10 -0.44
CA TYR A 54 3.59 -9.98 -0.47
C TYR A 54 4.75 -9.40 0.34
N TYR A 55 5.45 -10.25 1.08
CA TYR A 55 6.60 -9.89 1.89
C TYR A 55 7.72 -10.92 1.71
N ILE A 56 8.98 -10.50 1.85
CA ILE A 56 10.14 -11.38 1.98
C ILE A 56 10.51 -11.48 3.45
N GLY A 57 10.77 -12.68 3.96
CA GLY A 57 11.40 -12.85 5.27
C GLY A 57 12.84 -12.37 5.27
N LEU A 58 13.25 -11.74 6.36
CA LEU A 58 14.61 -11.27 6.60
C LEU A 58 15.33 -12.16 7.61
N GLU A 59 16.66 -12.14 7.61
CA GLU A 59 17.51 -12.90 8.56
C GLU A 59 17.15 -12.65 10.03
N ASN A 60 16.68 -11.45 10.36
CA ASN A 60 16.28 -11.07 11.72
C ASN A 60 14.87 -11.55 12.12
N GLY A 61 14.21 -12.36 11.27
CA GLY A 61 12.85 -12.86 11.53
C GLY A 61 11.71 -11.91 11.15
N SER A 62 12.01 -10.70 10.67
CA SER A 62 10.99 -9.71 10.26
C SER A 62 10.61 -9.83 8.78
N LEU A 63 9.56 -9.11 8.38
CA LEU A 63 9.02 -9.12 7.02
C LEU A 63 9.31 -7.80 6.30
N LEU A 64 9.78 -7.89 5.05
CA LEU A 64 9.98 -6.75 4.14
C LEU A 64 8.95 -6.81 3.01
N PRO A 65 8.09 -5.79 2.80
CA PRO A 65 7.08 -5.82 1.74
C PRO A 65 7.70 -5.78 0.34
N PHE A 66 7.15 -6.58 -0.60
CA PHE A 66 7.55 -6.68 -2.01
C PHE A 66 7.04 -5.50 -2.87
N ALA A 67 6.91 -4.30 -2.28
CA ALA A 67 6.03 -3.18 -2.62
C ALA A 67 4.65 -3.28 -1.92
N SER A 68 4.35 -2.27 -1.12
CA SER A 68 3.06 -2.08 -0.45
C SER A 68 1.93 -2.10 -1.47
N SER A 69 0.80 -2.74 -1.12
CA SER A 69 -0.35 -2.83 -2.03
C SER A 69 -0.78 -1.44 -2.50
N VAL A 70 -0.55 -1.17 -3.79
CA VAL A 70 -1.13 -0.01 -4.46
C VAL A 70 -2.60 -0.37 -4.72
N GLY A 71 -3.49 0.15 -3.88
CA GLY A 71 -4.91 -0.17 -3.90
C GLY A 71 -5.81 1.04 -3.70
N VAL A 72 -7.12 0.79 -3.78
CA VAL A 72 -8.15 1.78 -3.46
C VAL A 72 -8.56 1.60 -2.01
N GLN A 73 -8.36 2.63 -1.17
CA GLN A 73 -8.73 2.61 0.24
C GLN A 73 -9.84 3.62 0.51
N THR A 74 -10.98 3.12 0.99
CA THR A 74 -12.12 3.97 1.35
C THR A 74 -11.98 4.50 2.78
N LYS A 75 -12.12 5.82 2.93
CA LYS A 75 -12.23 6.53 4.21
C LYS A 75 -13.63 7.13 4.32
N THR A 76 -14.15 7.19 5.54
CA THR A 76 -15.48 7.77 5.84
C THR A 76 -15.41 8.93 6.84
N THR A 77 -14.24 9.17 7.41
CA THR A 77 -13.95 10.16 8.47
C THR A 77 -12.63 10.88 8.17
N ASN A 78 -12.23 11.79 9.07
CA ASN A 78 -10.94 12.47 8.99
C ASN A 78 -9.78 11.47 8.91
N TYR A 79 -8.75 11.82 8.14
CA TYR A 79 -7.61 10.94 7.92
C TYR A 79 -6.30 11.74 7.87
N THR A 80 -5.23 11.17 8.43
CA THR A 80 -3.86 11.70 8.28
C THR A 80 -3.08 10.74 7.42
N LEU A 81 -2.46 11.25 6.35
CA LEU A 81 -1.66 10.43 5.45
C LEU A 81 -0.51 9.75 6.19
N GLN A 82 -0.15 8.57 5.71
CA GLN A 82 0.97 7.78 6.17
C GLN A 82 1.92 7.52 4.99
N SER A 83 3.19 7.23 5.27
CA SER A 83 4.14 6.86 4.22
C SER A 83 3.70 5.62 3.43
N THR A 84 2.91 4.75 4.04
CA THR A 84 2.29 3.54 3.45
C THR A 84 1.21 3.86 2.43
N ASP A 85 0.64 5.07 2.43
CA ASP A 85 -0.37 5.47 1.44
C ASP A 85 0.27 5.82 0.09
N ASN A 86 1.60 5.88 0.01
CA ASN A 86 2.28 6.30 -1.20
C ASN A 86 1.89 5.41 -2.39
N ARG A 87 1.53 6.05 -3.50
CA ARG A 87 1.03 5.48 -4.76
C ARG A 87 -0.39 4.92 -4.71
N SER A 88 -1.12 5.03 -3.59
CA SER A 88 -2.49 4.52 -3.46
C SER A 88 -3.55 5.50 -3.99
N VAL A 89 -4.78 5.01 -4.09
CA VAL A 89 -5.98 5.83 -4.31
C VAL A 89 -6.78 5.86 -3.02
N LEU A 90 -7.04 7.06 -2.49
CA LEU A 90 -7.94 7.24 -1.35
C LEU A 90 -9.30 7.73 -1.84
N THR A 91 -10.36 7.01 -1.48
CA THR A 91 -11.73 7.47 -1.72
C THR A 91 -12.35 7.95 -0.40
N PHE A 92 -13.11 9.03 -0.44
CA PHE A 92 -13.82 9.56 0.72
C PHE A 92 -15.32 9.44 0.48
N ASN A 93 -15.95 8.47 1.14
CA ASN A 93 -17.40 8.27 1.08
C ASN A 93 -18.03 8.74 2.40
N SER A 94 -18.10 10.05 2.60
CA SER A 94 -18.69 10.66 3.80
C SER A 94 -19.88 11.55 3.45
N ALA A 95 -20.89 11.55 4.31
CA ALA A 95 -22.05 12.44 4.17
C ALA A 95 -21.79 13.87 4.68
N THR A 96 -20.72 14.07 5.46
CA THR A 96 -20.32 15.35 6.03
C THR A 96 -18.90 15.71 5.62
N PRO A 97 -18.52 17.00 5.64
CA PRO A 97 -17.15 17.39 5.32
C PRO A 97 -16.13 16.70 6.23
N VAL A 98 -15.01 16.29 5.63
CA VAL A 98 -13.91 15.58 6.31
C VAL A 98 -12.59 16.27 6.01
N THR A 99 -11.63 16.12 6.93
CA THR A 99 -10.28 16.65 6.79
C THR A 99 -9.30 15.55 6.44
N LEU A 100 -8.55 15.76 5.35
CA LEU A 100 -7.37 14.99 5.00
C LEU A 100 -6.12 15.78 5.37
N THR A 101 -5.34 15.29 6.32
CA THR A 101 -4.13 15.94 6.81
C THR A 101 -2.88 15.34 6.17
N ILE A 102 -2.03 16.20 5.61
CA ILE A 102 -0.68 15.86 5.15
C ILE A 102 0.29 16.10 6.34
N PRO A 103 0.93 15.06 6.90
CA PRO A 103 1.94 15.24 7.94
C PRO A 103 3.27 15.71 7.36
N ALA A 104 4.15 16.21 8.22
CA ALA A 104 5.56 16.42 7.87
C ALA A 104 6.29 15.07 7.72
N GLY A 105 7.33 15.03 6.90
CA GLY A 105 8.22 13.88 6.80
C GLY A 105 7.83 12.78 5.81
N LEU A 106 6.77 12.97 4.99
CA LEU A 106 6.55 12.07 3.85
C LEU A 106 7.72 12.20 2.84
N PRO A 107 8.13 11.10 2.20
CA PRO A 107 9.28 11.09 1.30
C PRO A 107 9.06 11.99 0.07
N ILE A 108 10.15 12.57 -0.46
CA ILE A 108 10.13 13.25 -1.76
C ILE A 108 9.68 12.24 -2.82
N GLY A 109 8.75 12.63 -3.70
CA GLY A 109 8.13 11.74 -4.67
C GLY A 109 6.93 10.96 -4.13
N PHE A 110 6.52 11.17 -2.88
CA PHE A 110 5.21 10.73 -2.39
C PHE A 110 4.11 11.23 -3.33
N ASN A 111 3.25 10.35 -3.81
CA ASN A 111 2.17 10.69 -4.73
C ASN A 111 0.92 9.87 -4.40
N ILE A 112 -0.26 10.49 -4.38
CA ILE A 112 -1.54 9.81 -4.22
C ILE A 112 -2.64 10.50 -5.05
N SER A 113 -3.70 9.74 -5.33
CA SER A 113 -4.96 10.27 -5.88
C SER A 113 -6.05 10.19 -4.82
N VAL A 114 -6.84 11.24 -4.69
CA VAL A 114 -7.95 11.36 -3.73
C VAL A 114 -9.25 11.60 -4.48
N TYR A 115 -10.33 10.91 -4.15
CA TYR A 115 -11.64 11.09 -4.77
C TYR A 115 -12.75 11.26 -3.73
N GLN A 116 -13.60 12.27 -3.89
CA GLN A 116 -14.79 12.48 -3.08
C GLN A 116 -15.96 11.65 -3.66
N LEU A 117 -16.31 10.52 -3.06
CA LEU A 117 -17.49 9.74 -3.47
C LEU A 117 -18.77 10.18 -2.74
N GLY A 118 -18.63 10.60 -1.49
CA GLY A 118 -19.74 11.11 -0.69
C GLY A 118 -20.06 12.58 -0.99
N ILE A 119 -21.16 13.08 -0.44
CA ILE A 119 -21.52 14.51 -0.59
C ILE A 119 -20.64 15.44 0.29
N GLY A 120 -19.97 14.88 1.30
CA GLY A 120 -19.05 15.61 2.17
C GLY A 120 -17.76 15.97 1.47
N GLN A 121 -17.45 17.26 1.39
CA GLN A 121 -16.20 17.74 0.81
C GLN A 121 -14.98 17.30 1.63
N VAL A 122 -13.89 16.99 0.93
CA VAL A 122 -12.60 16.66 1.52
C VAL A 122 -11.76 17.93 1.58
N GLN A 123 -11.51 18.44 2.77
CA GLN A 123 -10.59 19.55 3.04
C GLN A 123 -9.19 19.01 3.24
N ILE A 124 -8.25 19.40 2.38
CA ILE A 124 -6.84 19.07 2.50
C ILE A 124 -6.14 20.13 3.36
N VAL A 125 -5.42 19.69 4.39
CA VAL A 125 -4.63 20.57 5.28
C VAL A 125 -3.24 20.01 5.50
N GLY A 126 -2.28 20.88 5.81
CA GLY A 126 -0.92 20.49 6.17
C GLY A 126 -0.71 20.65 7.67
N SER A 127 0.01 19.72 8.30
CA SER A 127 0.50 19.89 9.67
C SER A 127 1.56 20.99 9.76
N GLY A 128 2.01 21.31 10.99
CA GLY A 128 3.05 22.32 11.21
C GLY A 128 4.29 22.12 10.33
N GLY A 129 4.71 23.16 9.61
CA GLY A 129 5.86 23.14 8.71
C GLY A 129 5.59 22.57 7.30
N VAL A 130 4.36 22.13 7.02
CA VAL A 130 3.96 21.68 5.68
C VAL A 130 3.49 22.86 4.83
N THR A 131 4.01 22.96 3.61
CA THR A 131 3.54 23.92 2.60
C THR A 131 2.71 23.22 1.54
N ILE A 132 1.44 23.62 1.42
CA ILE A 132 0.51 23.19 0.37
C ILE A 132 0.49 24.22 -0.75
N ARG A 133 0.65 23.75 -2.00
CA ARG A 133 0.67 24.58 -3.20
C ARG A 133 -0.42 24.13 -4.16
N HIS A 134 -1.29 25.05 -4.57
CA HIS A 134 -2.20 24.88 -5.70
C HIS A 134 -2.20 26.19 -6.49
N ARG A 135 -2.22 26.15 -7.82
CA ARG A 135 -2.13 27.36 -8.67
C ARG A 135 -3.22 28.39 -8.31
N LEU A 136 -4.40 27.92 -7.96
CA LEU A 136 -5.55 28.75 -7.59
C LEU A 136 -5.77 28.87 -6.07
N SER A 137 -4.82 28.42 -5.24
CA SER A 137 -4.91 28.42 -3.77
C SER A 137 -6.15 27.70 -3.23
N ARG A 138 -6.53 26.59 -3.86
CA ARG A 138 -7.71 25.80 -3.52
C ARG A 138 -7.29 24.52 -2.80
N THR A 139 -8.03 24.15 -1.77
CA THR A 139 -7.66 23.06 -0.85
C THR A 139 -8.83 22.16 -0.48
N LYS A 140 -10.00 22.33 -1.09
CA LYS A 140 -11.16 21.45 -0.91
C LYS A 140 -11.54 20.81 -2.22
N THR A 141 -12.00 19.57 -2.22
CA THR A 141 -12.66 18.98 -3.41
C THR A 141 -13.84 19.86 -3.85
N ALA A 142 -14.09 19.97 -5.16
CA ALA A 142 -15.13 20.86 -5.69
C ALA A 142 -16.57 20.35 -5.44
N GLY A 143 -16.76 19.04 -5.32
CA GLY A 143 -18.06 18.41 -5.12
C GLY A 143 -17.96 16.89 -5.25
N GLN A 144 -19.10 16.22 -5.28
CA GLN A 144 -19.16 14.77 -5.51
C GLN A 144 -18.44 14.42 -6.82
N ASP A 145 -17.68 13.31 -6.79
CA ASP A 145 -16.83 12.78 -7.85
C ASP A 145 -15.61 13.65 -8.22
N ALA A 146 -15.35 14.73 -7.48
CA ALA A 146 -14.13 15.52 -7.66
C ALA A 146 -12.88 14.73 -7.24
N GLY A 147 -11.86 14.77 -8.09
CA GLY A 147 -10.55 14.15 -7.87
C GLY A 147 -9.45 15.17 -7.54
N VAL A 148 -8.53 14.79 -6.66
CA VAL A 148 -7.38 15.59 -6.22
C VAL A 148 -6.11 14.75 -6.28
N GLY A 149 -5.08 15.24 -6.98
CA GLY A 149 -3.74 14.67 -6.92
C GLY A 149 -2.92 15.37 -5.84
N ILE A 150 -2.13 14.63 -5.08
CA ILE A 150 -1.19 15.18 -4.08
C ILE A 150 0.21 14.64 -4.38
N VAL A 151 1.18 15.53 -4.58
CA VAL A 151 2.57 15.14 -4.88
C VAL A 151 3.58 15.92 -4.02
N ALA A 152 4.46 15.21 -3.32
CA ALA A 152 5.61 15.78 -2.63
C ALA A 152 6.75 16.05 -3.63
N THR A 153 7.07 17.33 -3.82
CA THR A 153 8.09 17.79 -4.78
C THR A 153 9.42 18.17 -4.14
N ALA A 154 9.38 18.48 -2.85
CA ALA A 154 10.51 18.71 -1.98
C ALA A 154 10.09 18.40 -0.54
N SER A 155 11.04 18.38 0.40
CA SER A 155 10.73 18.15 1.81
C SER A 155 9.63 19.08 2.31
N ASN A 156 8.55 18.49 2.85
CA ASN A 156 7.36 19.18 3.35
C ASN A 156 6.68 20.13 2.34
N SER A 157 6.91 19.95 1.04
CA SER A 157 6.33 20.77 -0.04
C SER A 157 5.46 19.92 -0.97
N TYR A 158 4.16 20.13 -0.89
CA TYR A 158 3.16 19.32 -1.60
C TYR A 158 2.39 20.17 -2.61
N HIS A 159 2.27 19.65 -3.83
CA HIS A 159 1.44 20.24 -4.86
C HIS A 159 0.12 19.48 -4.93
N LEU A 160 -0.98 20.25 -4.91
CA LEU A 160 -2.30 19.75 -5.23
C LEU A 160 -2.58 19.99 -6.71
N THR A 161 -3.33 19.08 -7.32
CA THR A 161 -3.92 19.21 -8.66
C THR A 161 -5.35 18.68 -8.65
N GLY A 162 -6.14 18.99 -9.67
CA GLY A 162 -7.47 18.41 -9.86
C GLY A 162 -8.61 19.41 -9.69
N ASP A 163 -9.81 18.90 -9.44
CA ASP A 163 -11.03 19.68 -9.34
C ASP A 163 -11.26 20.14 -7.89
N LEU A 164 -10.67 21.28 -7.59
CA LEU A 164 -10.66 21.87 -6.25
C LEU A 164 -11.52 23.14 -6.20
N SER A 165 -12.05 23.45 -5.01
CA SER A 165 -12.76 24.66 -4.61
C SER A 165 -12.11 25.31 -3.38
N ASN A 166 -12.58 26.53 -3.05
CA ASN A 166 -12.12 27.30 -1.88
C ASN A 166 -12.78 26.85 -0.60
#